data_AF-A0A1X0LCK1-F1
#
_entry.id   AF-A0A1X0LCK1-F1
#
_cell.length_a   1.000
_cell.length_b   1.000
_cell.length_c   1.000
_cell.angle_alpha   90.00
_cell.angle_beta   90.00
_cell.angle_gamma   90.00
#
_symmetry.space_group_name_H-M   'P 1'
#
loop_
_entity.id
_entity.type
_entity.pdbx_description
1 polymer ?
#
loop_
_entity_poly.entity_id
_entity_poly.type
_entity_poly.pdbx_seq_one_letter_code
_entity_poly.pdbx_strand_id
1 'polypeptide(L)'
;MSADIKLTMESARLWSIAVQRPMVTAPFLLAVGGDETGEFHRQSINQAAAWRQLTRPPYVIPGRNHFSVVEDLRCRETRLFELAVSILD
;
A
#
# COMPACT_ATOMS: atom_id res chain seq x y z
N MET A 1 16.28 -15.04 -7.25
CA MET A 1 15.03 -14.36 -6.85
C MET A 1 13.93 -14.53 -7.90
N SER A 2 14.02 -13.94 -9.10
CA SER A 2 12.95 -14.05 -10.12
C SER A 2 12.74 -15.48 -10.66
N ALA A 3 13.82 -16.24 -10.85
CA ALA A 3 13.75 -17.64 -11.27
C ALA A 3 13.10 -18.54 -10.19
N ASP A 4 13.37 -18.24 -8.91
CA ASP A 4 12.83 -19.00 -7.77
C ASP A 4 11.32 -18.84 -7.66
N ILE A 5 10.79 -17.67 -8.02
CA ILE A 5 9.35 -17.38 -8.08
C ILE A 5 8.76 -17.57 -9.50
N LYS A 6 9.51 -18.14 -10.44
CA LYS A 6 9.10 -18.41 -11.83
C LYS A 6 8.51 -17.19 -12.55
N LEU A 7 9.06 -16.01 -12.30
CA LEU A 7 8.59 -14.76 -12.88
C LEU A 7 9.12 -14.61 -14.31
N THR A 8 8.21 -14.53 -15.29
CA THR A 8 8.53 -14.21 -16.69
C THR A 8 8.28 -12.72 -16.93
N MET A 9 8.76 -12.18 -18.04
CA MET A 9 8.45 -10.79 -18.42
C MET A 9 6.95 -10.57 -18.58
N GLU A 10 6.25 -11.56 -19.12
CA GLU A 10 4.80 -11.54 -19.28
C GLU A 10 4.08 -11.52 -17.92
N SER A 11 4.42 -12.46 -17.02
CA SER A 11 3.78 -12.50 -15.70
C SER A 11 4.16 -11.31 -14.82
N ALA A 12 5.41 -10.82 -14.91
CA ALA A 12 5.83 -9.60 -14.23
C ALA A 12 4.96 -8.39 -14.63
N ARG A 13 4.71 -8.22 -15.94
CA ARG A 13 3.85 -7.14 -16.43
C ARG A 13 2.40 -7.34 -15.97
N LEU A 14 1.89 -8.56 -16.05
CA LEU A 14 0.53 -8.89 -15.64
C LEU A 14 0.30 -8.65 -14.14
N TRP A 15 1.28 -8.94 -13.28
CA TRP A 15 1.17 -8.84 -11.83
C TRP A 15 1.61 -7.49 -11.25
N SER A 16 2.16 -6.60 -12.08
CA SER A 16 2.60 -5.27 -11.64
C SER A 16 1.40 -4.35 -11.38
N ILE A 17 1.04 -4.17 -10.11
CA ILE A 17 -0.10 -3.34 -9.68
C ILE A 17 -0.07 -1.92 -10.26
N ALA A 18 1.11 -1.30 -10.38
CA ALA A 18 1.27 0.06 -10.89
C ALA A 18 0.83 0.25 -12.36
N VAL A 19 0.69 -0.83 -13.14
CA VAL A 19 0.20 -0.78 -14.53
C VAL A 19 -1.20 -1.36 -14.70
N GLN A 20 -1.77 -1.95 -13.65
CA GLN A 20 -3.12 -2.51 -13.67
C GLN A 20 -4.16 -1.44 -13.34
N ARG A 21 -5.40 -1.67 -13.81
CA ARG A 21 -6.56 -0.84 -13.43
C ARG A 21 -7.33 -1.52 -12.31
N PRO A 22 -7.94 -0.77 -11.38
CA PRO A 22 -8.85 -1.34 -10.40
C PRO A 22 -10.02 -2.02 -11.09
N MET A 23 -10.40 -3.21 -10.62
CA MET A 23 -11.54 -3.96 -11.17
C MET A 23 -12.87 -3.57 -10.54
N VAL A 24 -12.83 -2.97 -9.35
CA VAL A 24 -14.00 -2.51 -8.59
C VAL A 24 -13.75 -1.11 -8.06
N THR A 25 -14.83 -0.39 -7.78
CA THR A 25 -14.78 0.89 -7.08
C THR A 25 -15.20 0.64 -5.64
N ALA A 26 -14.24 0.77 -4.72
CA ALA A 26 -14.45 0.64 -3.28
C ALA A 26 -13.53 1.63 -2.55
N PRO A 27 -13.86 2.02 -1.30
CA PRO A 27 -12.95 2.80 -0.47
C PRO A 27 -11.57 2.13 -0.42
N PHE A 28 -10.53 2.88 -0.79
CA PHE A 28 -9.17 2.37 -0.86
C PHE A 28 -8.21 3.36 -0.21
N LEU A 29 -7.43 2.88 0.75
CA LEU A 29 -6.44 3.64 1.48
C LEU A 29 -5.10 2.92 1.43
N LEU A 30 -4.05 3.67 1.11
CA LEU A 30 -2.67 3.21 1.18
C LEU A 30 -1.98 3.80 2.41
N ALA A 31 -1.30 2.95 3.17
CA ALA A 31 -0.45 3.35 4.28
C ALA A 31 0.93 2.70 4.13
N VAL A 32 1.97 3.41 4.58
CA VAL A 32 3.36 2.94 4.60
C VAL A 32 4.02 3.38 5.90
N GLY A 33 4.78 2.50 6.54
CA GLY A 33 5.59 2.86 7.71
C GLY A 33 6.66 3.89 7.33
N GLY A 34 6.85 4.91 8.17
CA GLY A 34 7.82 5.98 7.94
C GLY A 34 9.28 5.52 7.95
N ASP A 35 9.56 4.38 8.57
CA ASP A 35 10.89 3.78 8.66
C ASP A 35 11.04 2.60 7.69
N GLU A 36 10.10 2.42 6.75
CA GLU A 36 10.27 1.47 5.66
C GLU A 36 11.32 1.93 4.65
N THR A 37 11.82 1.01 3.82
CA THR A 37 12.80 1.38 2.80
C THR A 37 12.19 2.29 1.75
N GLY A 38 13.01 3.12 1.11
CA GLY A 38 12.54 4.05 0.08
C GLY A 38 11.78 3.38 -1.07
N GLU A 39 12.01 2.09 -1.32
CA GLU A 39 11.28 1.35 -2.34
C GLU A 39 9.80 1.09 -1.96
N PHE A 40 9.50 0.85 -0.67
CA PHE A 40 8.11 0.77 -0.21
C PHE A 40 7.39 2.11 -0.37
N HIS A 41 8.06 3.22 -0.01
CA HIS A 41 7.51 4.56 -0.24
C HIS A 41 7.25 4.82 -1.73
N ARG A 42 8.22 4.52 -2.60
CA ARG A 42 8.12 4.72 -4.04
C ARG A 42 6.98 3.89 -4.65
N GLN A 43 6.84 2.63 -4.26
CA GLN A 43 5.79 1.75 -4.76
C GLN A 43 4.39 2.21 -4.31
N SER A 44 4.24 2.59 -3.04
CA SER A 44 2.98 3.14 -2.52
C SER A 44 2.58 4.41 -3.26
N ILE A 45 3.52 5.33 -3.52
CA ILE A 45 3.27 6.56 -4.30
C ILE A 45 2.84 6.22 -5.72
N ASN A 46 3.52 5.27 -6.38
CA ASN A 46 3.18 4.87 -7.75
C ASN A 46 1.78 4.25 -7.83
N GLN A 47 1.40 3.41 -6.85
CA GLN A 47 0.05 2.82 -6.81
C GLN A 47 -1.02 3.89 -6.58
N ALA A 48 -0.80 4.83 -5.65
CA ALA A 48 -1.71 5.94 -5.44
C ALA A 48 -1.89 6.80 -6.70
N ALA A 49 -0.81 7.05 -7.44
CA ALA A 49 -0.87 7.80 -8.70
C ALA A 49 -1.62 7.04 -9.80
N ALA A 50 -1.38 5.72 -9.92
CA ALA A 50 -2.06 4.87 -10.89
C ALA A 50 -3.56 4.75 -10.61
N TRP A 51 -3.95 4.73 -9.33
CA TRP A 51 -5.33 4.53 -8.87
C TRP A 51 -5.91 5.79 -8.20
N ARG A 52 -5.51 6.97 -8.66
CA ARG A 52 -5.88 8.29 -8.08
C ARG A 52 -7.38 8.55 -7.97
N GLN A 53 -8.20 7.83 -8.74
CA GLN A 53 -9.66 7.90 -8.66
C GLN A 53 -10.24 7.19 -7.44
N LEU A 54 -9.49 6.27 -6.82
CA LEU A 54 -9.91 5.51 -5.64
C LEU A 54 -9.23 5.96 -4.35
N THR A 55 -8.08 6.63 -4.43
CA THR A 55 -7.29 6.95 -3.25
C THR A 55 -6.51 8.25 -3.36
N ARG A 56 -6.12 8.78 -2.21
CA ARG A 56 -5.24 9.94 -2.03
C ARG A 56 -3.77 9.48 -1.99
N PRO A 57 -2.79 10.39 -1.93
CA PRO A 57 -1.41 10.00 -1.65
C PRO A 57 -1.30 9.11 -0.39
N PRO A 58 -0.33 8.18 -0.32
CA PRO A 58 -0.21 7.25 0.79
C PRO A 58 -0.01 7.96 2.12
N TYR A 59 -0.62 7.43 3.18
CA TYR A 59 -0.38 7.88 4.54
C TYR A 59 0.93 7.30 5.07
N VAL A 60 1.87 8.17 5.42
CA VAL A 60 3.10 7.76 6.10
C VAL A 60 2.83 7.66 7.60
N ILE A 61 3.15 6.52 8.21
CA ILE A 61 2.96 6.24 9.64
C ILE A 61 4.31 6.37 10.35
N PRO A 62 4.61 7.51 11.03
CA PRO A 62 5.94 7.79 11.56
C PRO A 62 6.38 6.76 12.62
N GLY A 63 7.68 6.43 12.66
CA GLY A 63 8.24 5.52 13.68
C GLY A 63 7.80 4.06 13.52
N ARG A 64 7.16 3.72 12.40
CA ARG A 64 6.76 2.36 12.06
C ARG A 64 7.57 1.84 10.89
N ASN A 65 8.01 0.60 11.02
CA ASN A 65 8.65 -0.15 9.94
C ASN A 65 7.66 -1.16 9.36
N HIS A 66 8.12 -1.94 8.39
CA HIS A 66 7.30 -2.90 7.65
C HIS A 66 6.58 -3.93 8.53
N PHE A 67 7.18 -4.28 9.68
CA PHE A 67 6.61 -5.24 10.62
C PHE A 67 5.77 -4.57 11.70
N SER A 68 6.19 -3.41 12.21
CA SER A 68 5.49 -2.75 13.32
C SER A 68 4.29 -1.93 12.88
N VAL A 69 4.19 -1.55 11.60
CA VAL A 69 3.07 -0.74 11.09
C VAL A 69 1.73 -1.46 11.25
N VAL A 70 1.68 -2.78 11.06
CA VAL A 70 0.43 -3.56 11.20
C VAL A 70 -0.04 -3.68 12.65
N GLU A 71 0.85 -3.54 13.63
CA GLU A 71 0.50 -3.61 15.05
C GLU A 71 -0.37 -2.42 15.49
N ASP A 72 -0.32 -1.30 14.76
CA ASP A 72 -1.21 -0.15 15.01
C ASP A 72 -2.68 -0.58 14.92
N LEU A 73 -3.05 -1.51 14.02
CA LEU A 73 -4.43 -1.99 13.89
C LEU A 73 -5.00 -2.67 15.15
N ARG A 74 -4.17 -2.96 16.15
CA ARG A 74 -4.61 -3.53 17.43
C ARG A 74 -4.99 -2.49 18.48
N CYS A 75 -4.60 -1.22 18.27
CA CYS A 75 -4.70 -0.15 19.26
C CYS A 75 -5.50 1.01 18.68
N ARG A 76 -6.63 1.36 19.31
CA ARG A 76 -7.58 2.35 18.80
C ARG A 76 -7.00 3.76 18.71
N GLU A 77 -5.99 4.03 19.52
CA GLU A 77 -5.36 5.34 19.67
C GLU A 77 -4.28 5.58 18.60
N THR A 78 -4.00 4.60 17.75
CA THR A 78 -2.95 4.70 16.73
C THR A 78 -3.50 5.23 15.41
N ARG A 79 -2.61 5.85 14.63
CA ARG A 79 -2.98 6.52 13.39
C ARG A 79 -3.54 5.55 12.35
N LEU A 80 -2.94 4.38 12.19
CA LEU A 80 -3.43 3.43 11.18
C LEU A 80 -4.81 2.87 11.54
N PHE A 81 -5.11 2.65 12.82
CA PHE A 81 -6.44 2.22 13.25
C PHE A 81 -7.51 3.26 12.90
N GLU A 82 -7.28 4.53 13.25
CA GLU A 82 -8.19 5.64 12.91
C GLU A 82 -8.47 5.70 11.40
N LEU A 83 -7.42 5.62 10.58
CA LEU A 83 -7.52 5.61 9.13
C LEU A 83 -8.32 4.40 8.61
N ALA A 84 -8.08 3.20 9.14
CA ALA A 84 -8.76 1.98 8.73
C ALA A 84 -10.26 2.00 9.07
N VAL A 85 -10.67 2.63 10.17
CA VAL A 85 -12.09 2.78 10.50
C VAL A 85 -12.76 3.81 9.61
N SER A 86 -12.08 4.93 9.29
CA SER A 86 -12.65 6.01 8.47
C SER A 86 -13.03 5.64 7.04
N ILE A 87 -12.61 4.47 6.53
CA ILE A 87 -13.01 3.98 5.21
C ILE A 87 -14.30 3.15 5.25
N LEU A 88 -14.85 2.88 6.43
CA LEU A 88 -16.09 2.12 6.64
C LEU A 88 -17.34 3.01 6.77
N ASP A 89 -17.14 4.31 6.99
CA ASP A 89 -18.19 5.33 7.06
C ASP A 89 -18.63 5.79 5.65
#